data_AF-A0A514LBK6-F1
#
_entry.id   AF-A0A514LBK6-F1
#
_cell.length_a   1.000
_cell.length_b   1.000
_cell.length_c   1.000
_cell.angle_alpha   90.00
_cell.angle_beta   90.00
_cell.angle_gamma   90.00
#
_symmetry.space_group_name_H-M   'P 1'
#
loop_
_entity.id
_entity.type
_entity.pdbx_description
1 polymer ?
#
loop_
_entity_poly.entity_id
_entity_poly.type
_entity_poly.pdbx_seq_one_letter_code
_entity_poly.pdbx_strand_id
1 'polypeptide(L)'
;MINNQIHDNSKLHKLFDVCKLHGKWKRADNSIPRNYVALEDGASVDLNIIKANFSESFEFKKNSKIIVKDSIAEFYEKDILQ
;
A
#
# COMPACT_ATOMS: atom_id res chain seq x y z
N MET A 1 -26.86 -12.96 20.10
CA MET A 1 -26.07 -11.74 19.78
C MET A 1 -24.68 -12.20 19.36
N ILE A 2 -24.34 -12.14 18.09
CA ILE A 2 -23.00 -12.47 17.59
C ILE A 2 -22.44 -11.17 17.01
N ASN A 3 -21.62 -10.46 17.80
CA ASN A 3 -21.05 -9.18 17.42
C ASN A 3 -19.59 -9.36 16.95
N ASN A 4 -19.33 -8.86 15.74
CA ASN A 4 -18.15 -8.11 15.30
C ASN A 4 -16.74 -8.65 15.59
N GLN A 5 -16.17 -9.48 14.69
CA GLN A 5 -14.70 -9.59 14.53
C GLN A 5 -14.25 -9.92 13.08
N ILE A 6 -14.91 -9.37 12.04
CA ILE A 6 -14.49 -9.60 10.62
C ILE A 6 -13.98 -8.31 9.94
N HIS A 7 -13.98 -7.16 10.63
CA HIS A 7 -13.73 -5.86 9.99
C HIS A 7 -12.29 -5.32 10.05
N ASP A 8 -11.31 -6.08 10.55
CA ASP A 8 -9.98 -5.53 10.87
C ASP A 8 -8.83 -5.94 9.92
N ASN A 9 -9.18 -6.50 8.75
CA ASN A 9 -8.20 -6.96 7.75
C ASN A 9 -8.65 -6.62 6.31
N SER A 10 -9.29 -5.47 6.09
CA SER A 10 -9.59 -5.00 4.72
C SER A 10 -8.27 -4.70 4.00
N LYS A 11 -8.01 -5.46 2.94
CA LYS A 11 -6.97 -5.14 1.96
C LYS A 11 -7.55 -4.19 0.93
N LEU A 12 -6.90 -3.06 0.75
CA LEU A 12 -7.17 -2.15 -0.35
C LEU A 12 -6.39 -2.59 -1.58
N HIS A 13 -7.04 -2.47 -2.74
CA HIS A 13 -6.44 -2.70 -4.05
C HIS A 13 -6.68 -1.44 -4.88
N LYS A 14 -5.60 -0.81 -5.33
CA LYS A 14 -5.64 0.43 -6.11
C LYS A 14 -5.00 0.23 -7.47
N LEU A 15 -5.74 0.61 -8.51
CA LEU A 15 -5.26 0.59 -9.89
C LEU A 15 -4.47 1.88 -10.17
N PHE A 16 -3.25 1.74 -10.67
CA PHE A 16 -2.38 2.88 -10.96
C PHE A 16 -1.68 2.78 -12.32
N ASP A 17 -1.41 3.92 -12.94
CA ASP A 17 -0.50 4.03 -14.10
C ASP A 17 0.95 4.23 -13.65
N VAL A 18 1.14 5.00 -12.57
CA VAL A 18 2.46 5.23 -11.95
C VAL A 18 2.36 5.02 -10.44
N CYS A 19 3.32 4.30 -9.87
CA CYS A 19 3.48 4.10 -8.43
C CYS A 19 4.87 4.57 -8.02
N LYS A 20 4.94 5.49 -7.05
CA LYS A 20 6.18 5.99 -6.47
C LYS A 20 6.21 5.69 -4.98
N LEU A 21 7.34 5.19 -4.52
CA LEU A 21 7.60 4.94 -3.10
C LEU A 21 8.47 6.06 -2.54
N HIS A 22 8.04 6.66 -1.44
CA HIS A 22 8.74 7.73 -0.74
C HIS A 22 9.10 7.30 0.69
N GLY A 23 10.20 7.84 1.22
CA GLY A 23 10.76 7.41 2.51
C GLY A 23 11.55 6.10 2.41
N LYS A 24 11.75 5.44 3.55
CA LYS A 24 12.56 4.21 3.62
C LYS A 24 11.73 2.94 3.44
N TRP A 25 11.86 2.35 2.26
CA TRP A 25 11.29 1.04 1.93
C TRP A 25 12.38 -0.01 1.77
N LYS A 26 12.14 -1.20 2.31
CA LYS A 26 12.93 -2.39 1.99
C LYS A 26 12.15 -3.26 1.03
N ARG A 27 12.74 -3.57 -0.12
CA ARG A 27 12.22 -4.64 -0.98
C ARG A 27 12.51 -5.99 -0.31
N ALA A 28 11.49 -6.81 -0.13
CA ALA A 28 11.63 -8.08 0.59
C ALA A 28 12.44 -9.11 -0.22
N ASP A 29 12.28 -9.11 -1.55
CA ASP A 29 12.95 -10.01 -2.47
C ASP A 29 12.98 -9.44 -3.91
N ASN A 30 13.69 -10.10 -4.82
CA ASN A 30 13.76 -9.73 -6.24
C ASN A 30 12.63 -10.36 -7.08
N SER A 31 11.67 -11.05 -6.47
CA SER A 31 10.59 -11.72 -7.18
C SER A 31 9.53 -10.74 -7.70
N ILE A 32 8.62 -11.28 -8.52
CA ILE A 32 7.38 -10.64 -8.94
C ILE A 32 6.24 -11.49 -8.35
N PRO A 33 5.29 -10.91 -7.60
CA PRO A 33 5.08 -9.48 -7.38
C PRO A 33 6.15 -8.82 -6.51
N ARG A 34 6.35 -7.50 -6.68
CA ARG A 34 7.34 -6.77 -5.89
C ARG A 34 6.76 -6.48 -4.50
N ASN A 35 7.36 -7.07 -3.48
CA ASN A 35 6.97 -6.88 -2.09
C ASN A 35 7.87 -5.83 -1.42
N TYR A 36 7.27 -4.84 -0.76
CA TYR A 36 8.00 -3.83 -0.01
C TYR A 36 7.51 -3.75 1.43
N VAL A 37 8.42 -3.40 2.34
CA VAL A 37 8.17 -3.22 3.77
C VAL A 37 8.66 -1.85 4.19
N ALA A 38 7.81 -1.07 4.86
CA ALA A 38 8.17 0.23 5.41
C ALA A 38 9.17 0.04 6.56
N LEU A 39 10.29 0.77 6.54
CA LEU A 39 11.31 0.72 7.59
C LEU A 39 11.10 1.74 8.70
N GLU A 40 10.22 2.71 8.48
CA GLU A 40 9.84 3.78 9.40
C GLU A 40 8.37 4.16 9.22
N ASP A 41 7.78 4.82 10.22
CA ASP A 41 6.45 5.43 10.10
C ASP A 41 6.51 6.61 9.12
N GLY A 42 5.43 6.82 8.37
CA GLY A 42 5.34 7.91 7.39
C GLY A 42 5.99 7.59 6.04
N ALA A 43 6.53 6.38 5.85
CA ALA A 43 6.89 5.91 4.51
C ALA A 43 5.61 5.86 3.66
N SER A 44 5.64 6.42 2.44
CA SER A 44 4.42 6.65 1.67
C SER A 44 4.47 6.10 0.25
N VAL A 45 3.27 5.96 -0.33
CA VAL A 45 3.05 5.54 -1.71
C VAL A 45 2.20 6.57 -2.41
N ASP A 46 2.72 7.12 -3.51
CA ASP A 46 1.98 8.00 -4.41
C ASP A 46 1.55 7.20 -5.64
N LEU A 47 0.24 7.17 -5.88
CA LEU A 47 -0.39 6.47 -6.98
C LEU A 47 -1.04 7.48 -7.93
N ASN A 48 -0.61 7.50 -9.19
CA ASN A 48 -1.38 8.13 -10.26
C ASN A 48 -2.44 7.14 -10.74
N ILE A 49 -3.71 7.44 -10.53
CA ILE A 49 -4.80 6.49 -10.73
C ILE A 49 -5.12 6.32 -12.23
N ILE A 50 -5.29 5.08 -12.67
CA ILE A 50 -5.55 4.76 -14.09
C ILE A 50 -6.79 5.50 -14.57
N LYS A 51 -6.68 6.15 -15.73
CA LYS A 51 -7.78 6.90 -16.39
C LYS A 51 -8.36 8.03 -15.53
N ALA A 52 -7.67 8.42 -14.47
CA ALA A 52 -8.08 9.51 -13.60
C ALA A 52 -6.98 10.58 -13.58
N ASN A 53 -7.38 11.85 -13.72
CA ASN A 53 -6.44 12.98 -13.69
C ASN A 53 -6.14 13.41 -12.24
N PHE A 54 -6.01 12.44 -11.32
CA PHE A 54 -5.64 12.71 -9.93
C PHE A 54 -4.70 11.65 -9.39
N SER A 55 -3.99 12.03 -8.33
CA SER A 55 -3.09 11.17 -7.58
C SER A 55 -3.64 10.95 -6.18
N GLU A 56 -3.44 9.76 -5.64
CA GLU A 56 -3.67 9.45 -4.23
C GLU A 56 -2.31 9.24 -3.56
N SER A 57 -2.16 9.72 -2.32
CA SER A 57 -1.00 9.46 -1.49
C SER A 57 -1.46 8.74 -0.23
N PHE A 58 -0.70 7.75 0.20
CA PHE A 58 -0.98 6.96 1.40
C PHE A 58 0.28 6.88 2.25
N GLU A 59 0.21 7.35 3.50
CA GLU A 59 1.28 7.18 4.48
C GLU A 59 1.08 5.91 5.30
N PHE A 60 2.15 5.18 5.60
CA PHE A 60 2.07 3.88 6.26
C PHE A 60 2.82 3.83 7.59
N LYS A 61 2.34 2.96 8.49
CA LYS A 61 3.06 2.54 9.69
C LYS A 61 4.34 1.79 9.33
N LYS A 62 5.30 1.82 10.24
CA LYS A 62 6.51 1.00 10.18
C LYS A 62 6.13 -0.48 10.13
N ASN A 63 6.87 -1.23 9.33
CA ASN A 63 6.66 -2.65 9.03
C ASN A 63 5.40 -2.97 8.21
N SER A 64 4.65 -1.95 7.76
CA SER A 64 3.56 -2.16 6.80
C SER A 64 4.07 -2.73 5.50
N LYS A 65 3.27 -3.64 4.94
CA LYS A 65 3.61 -4.37 3.72
C LYS A 65 2.75 -3.88 2.58
N ILE A 66 3.40 -3.59 1.46
CA ILE A 66 2.74 -3.27 0.21
C ILE A 66 3.21 -4.24 -0.87
N ILE A 67 2.30 -4.60 -1.76
CA ILE A 67 2.57 -5.45 -2.91
C ILE A 67 2.27 -4.63 -4.16
N VAL A 68 3.22 -4.59 -5.09
CA VAL A 68 3.06 -3.91 -6.37
C VAL A 68 3.19 -4.93 -7.50
N LYS A 69 2.11 -5.12 -8.26
CA LYS A 69 2.02 -6.12 -9.34
C LYS A 69 1.03 -5.66 -10.41
N ASP A 70 1.40 -5.77 -11.68
CA ASP A 70 0.46 -5.60 -12.82
C ASP A 70 -0.43 -4.35 -12.71
N SER A 71 0.16 -3.19 -12.37
CA SER A 71 -0.56 -1.93 -12.16
C SER A 71 -1.59 -1.92 -11.00
N ILE A 72 -1.44 -2.86 -10.06
CA ILE A 72 -2.20 -2.96 -8.81
C ILE A 72 -1.26 -2.77 -7.63
N ALA A 73 -1.61 -1.84 -6.76
CA ALA A 73 -1.02 -1.70 -5.43
C ALA A 73 -1.98 -2.33 -4.41
N GLU A 74 -1.47 -3.27 -3.61
CA GLU A 74 -2.21 -3.94 -2.55
C GLU A 74 -1.57 -3.63 -1.19
N PHE A 75 -2.38 -3.22 -0.23
CA PHE A 75 -1.95 -2.91 1.13
C PHE A 75 -3.12 -2.99 2.12
N TYR A 76 -2.83 -3.08 3.41
CA TYR A 76 -3.86 -3.13 4.45
C TYR A 76 -4.35 -1.74 4.82
N GLU A 77 -5.65 -1.55 4.93
CA GLU A 77 -6.25 -0.25 5.26
C GLU A 77 -5.84 0.22 6.66
N LYS A 78 -5.82 -0.68 7.64
CA LYS A 78 -5.42 -0.39 9.02
C LYS A 78 -3.96 0.08 9.17
N ASP A 79 -3.14 -0.16 8.16
CA ASP A 79 -1.73 0.20 8.15
C ASP A 79 -1.50 1.64 7.69
N ILE A 80 -2.54 2.27 7.12
CA ILE A 80 -2.52 3.65 6.66
C ILE A 80 -2.62 4.59 7.86
N LEU A 81 -1.81 5.64 7.84
CA LEU A 81 -1.80 6.71 8.83
C LEU A 81 -2.68 7.88 8.39
N GLN A 82 -2.63 8.26 7.11
CA GLN A 82 -3.50 9.25 6.48
C GLN A 82 -3.42 9.18 4.95
#